data_AF-D3D8M4-F1
#
_entry.id   AF-D3D8M4-F1
#
_cell.length_a   1.000
_cell.length_b   1.000
_cell.length_c   1.000
_cell.angle_alpha   90.00
_cell.angle_beta   90.00
_cell.angle_gamma   90.00
#
_symmetry.space_group_name_H-M   'P 1'
#
loop_
_entity.id
_entity.type
_entity.pdbx_description
1 polymer ?
#
loop_
_entity_poly.entity_id
_entity_poly.type
_entity_poly.pdbx_seq_one_letter_code
_entity_poly.pdbx_strand_id
1 'polypeptide(L)' 'MSDGLYWDPFDRTVDLDPHPLWRRMPHFCLGAALARMEGRIALEETLRRFPTWEVDRDNAVRLHTSTVRGYEKLPIAV' A
#
# COMPACT_ATOMS: atom_id res chain seq x y z
N MET A 1 21.89 24.38 -6.55
CA MET A 1 20.65 25.06 -6.14
C MET A 1 19.97 24.13 -5.17
N SER A 2 19.76 24.55 -3.92
CA SER A 2 19.12 23.73 -2.90
C SER A 2 17.73 23.34 -3.38
N ASP A 3 17.58 22.11 -3.88
CA ASP A 3 16.31 21.55 -4.31
C ASP A 3 15.48 21.22 -3.06
N GLY A 4 14.97 22.31 -2.48
CA GLY A 4 14.32 22.33 -1.18
C GLY A 4 13.15 21.35 -1.18
N LEU A 5 12.93 20.72 -0.03
CA LEU A 5 11.69 20.00 0.23
C LEU A 5 10.52 20.99 -0.01
N TYR A 6 9.77 20.80 -1.09
CA TYR A 6 8.56 21.58 -1.40
C TYR A 6 7.35 20.86 -0.82
N TRP A 7 6.56 21.55 0.00
CA TRP A 7 5.31 21.03 0.55
C TRP A 7 4.30 22.18 0.65
N ASP A 8 3.21 22.06 -0.10
CA ASP A 8 2.04 22.94 -0.01
C ASP A 8 0.80 22.05 0.21
N PRO A 9 0.08 22.21 1.34
CA PRO A 9 -1.12 21.41 1.63
C PRO A 9 -2.31 21.68 0.69
N PHE A 10 -2.25 22.70 -0.16
CA PHE A 10 -3.30 23.03 -1.14
C PHE A 10 -2.92 22.70 -2.59
N ASP A 11 -1.70 22.20 -2.83
CA ASP A 11 -1.29 21.77 -4.17
C ASP A 11 -1.89 20.39 -4.51
N ARG A 12 -2.91 20.41 -5.37
CA ARG A 12 -3.59 19.19 -5.83
C ARG A 12 -2.69 18.24 -6.62
N THR A 13 -1.59 18.73 -7.18
CA THR A 13 -0.66 17.85 -7.93
C THR A 13 0.10 16.92 -6.99
N VAL A 14 0.39 17.38 -5.77
CA VAL A 14 0.95 16.57 -4.69
C VAL A 14 -0.05 15.54 -4.18
N ASP A 15 -1.33 15.90 -4.11
CA ASP A 15 -2.39 14.98 -3.68
C ASP A 15 -2.59 13.77 -4.62
N LEU A 16 -2.27 13.93 -5.91
CA LEU A 16 -2.39 12.86 -6.90
C LEU A 16 -1.33 11.77 -6.73
N ASP A 17 -0.08 12.16 -6.43
CA ASP A 17 1.01 11.24 -6.12
C ASP A 17 1.94 11.82 -5.04
N PRO A 18 1.60 11.61 -3.76
CA PRO A 18 2.39 12.16 -2.65
C PRO A 18 3.65 11.35 -2.34
N HIS A 19 3.83 10.17 -2.95
CA HIS A 19 4.89 9.24 -2.61
C HIS A 19 6.32 9.80 -2.79
N PRO A 20 6.65 10.53 -3.89
CA PRO A 20 7.98 11.09 -4.09
C PRO A 20 8.40 12.07 -2.99
N LEU A 21 7.43 12.82 -2.44
CA LEU A 21 7.64 13.78 -1.37
C LEU A 21 7.79 13.10 -0.01
N TRP A 22 6.84 12.24 0.37
CA TRP A 22 6.87 11.55 1.67
C TRP A 22 8.11 10.67 1.85
N ARG A 23 8.63 10.08 0.76
CA ARG A 23 9.88 9.31 0.79
C ARG A 23 11.10 10.10 1.30
N ARG A 24 11.06 11.44 1.20
CA ARG A 24 12.14 12.34 1.62
C ARG A 24 11.92 12.95 3.01
N MET A 25 10.79 12.67 3.67
CA MET A 25 10.44 13.25 4.96
C MET A 25 11.03 12.47 6.15
N PRO A 26 11.24 13.12 7.33
CA PRO A 26 11.90 12.49 8.48
C PRO A 26 11.21 11.25 9.04
N HIS A 27 9.88 11.16 8.92
CA HIS A 27 9.08 10.04 9.39
C HIS A 27 8.74 9.04 8.28
N PHE A 28 9.52 9.01 7.20
CA PHE A 28 9.35 7.98 6.18
C PHE A 28 9.56 6.59 6.79
N CYS A 29 8.64 5.68 6.50
CA CYS A 29 8.61 4.35 7.12
C CYS A 29 9.93 3.62 6.92
N LEU A 30 10.62 3.34 8.04
CA LEU A 30 11.87 2.58 8.05
C LEU A 30 11.70 1.18 7.42
N GLY A 31 10.53 0.57 7.61
CA GLY A 31 10.19 -0.74 7.06
C GLY A 31 9.79 -0.73 5.58
N ALA A 32 9.77 0.42 4.90
CA ALA A 32 9.26 0.50 3.53
C ALA A 32 10.06 -0.36 2.52
N ALA A 33 11.34 -0.60 2.77
CA ALA A 33 12.14 -1.51 1.93
C ALA A 33 11.72 -2.98 2.13
N LEU A 34 11.53 -3.39 3.39
CA LEU A 34 11.08 -4.74 3.74
C LEU A 34 9.67 -5.02 3.21
N ALA A 35 8.73 -4.12 3.46
CA ALA A 35 7.34 -4.27 2.99
C ALA A 35 7.24 -4.44 1.46
N ARG A 36 8.11 -3.77 0.68
CA ARG A 36 8.18 -3.96 -0.77
C ARG A 36 8.71 -5.33 -1.16
N MET A 37 9.72 -5.82 -0.44
CA MET A 37 10.26 -7.17 -0.67
C MET A 37 9.21 -8.23 -0.36
N GLU A 38 8.58 -8.13 0.81
CA GLU A 38 7.51 -9.04 1.25
C GLU A 38 6.34 -9.02 0.27
N GLY A 39 5.88 -7.84 -0.14
CA GLY A 39 4.79 -7.69 -1.12
C GLY A 39 5.13 -8.30 -2.48
N ARG A 40 6.37 -8.10 -2.97
CA ARG A 40 6.82 -8.73 -4.22
C ARG A 40 6.79 -10.25 -4.11
N ILE A 41 7.38 -10.81 -3.06
CA ILE A 41 7.42 -12.26 -2.85
C ILE A 41 5.99 -12.81 -2.73
N ALA A 42 5.13 -12.17 -1.92
CA ALA A 42 3.74 -12.60 -1.75
C ALA A 42 2.99 -12.65 -3.09
N LEU A 43 3.09 -11.59 -3.92
CA LEU A 43 2.42 -11.55 -5.22
C LEU A 43 2.98 -12.57 -6.21
N GLU A 44 4.30 -12.64 -6.35
CA GLU A 44 4.96 -13.56 -7.29
C GLU A 44 4.66 -15.02 -6.94
N GLU A 45 4.79 -15.38 -5.67
CA GLU A 45 4.62 -16.75 -5.20
C GLU A 45 3.16 -17.20 -5.19
N THR A 46 2.24 -16.32 -4.79
CA THR A 46 0.81 -16.62 -4.85
C THR A 46 0.35 -16.81 -6.29
N LEU A 47 0.70 -15.92 -7.22
CA LEU A 47 0.29 -16.04 -8.62
C LEU A 47 0.94 -17.23 -9.32
N ARG A 48 2.17 -17.60 -8.94
CA ARG A 48 2.83 -18.81 -9.45
C ARG A 48 2.12 -20.09 -9.00
N ARG A 49 1.64 -20.15 -7.76
CA ARG A 49 1.01 -21.35 -7.19
C ARG A 49 -0.49 -21.44 -7.50
N PHE A 50 -1.19 -20.30 -7.49
CA PHE A 50 -2.63 -20.19 -7.66
C PHE A 50 -2.94 -19.09 -8.70
N PRO A 51 -2.79 -19.39 -10.00
CA PRO A 51 -2.93 -18.39 -11.05
C PRO A 51 -4.37 -17.90 -11.23
N THR A 52 -5.35 -18.70 -10.82
CA THR A 52 -6.79 -18.40 -10.85
C THR A 52 -7.39 -18.65 -9.48
N TRP A 53 -8.24 -17.72 -9.04
CA TRP A 53 -8.92 -17.74 -7.75
C TRP A 53 -10.09 -16.76 -7.78
N GLU A 54 -11.09 -17.04 -6.96
CA GLU A 54 -12.26 -16.19 -6.78
C GLU A 54 -12.26 -15.56 -5.39
N VAL A 55 -12.70 -14.32 -5.31
CA VAL A 55 -12.84 -13.58 -4.05
C VAL A 55 -14.31 -13.53 -3.68
N ASP A 56 -14.64 -14.08 -2.52
CA ASP A 56 -15.97 -13.96 -1.94
C ASP A 56 -16.14 -12.55 -1.32
N ARG A 57 -16.67 -11.64 -2.14
CA ARG A 57 -16.89 -10.24 -1.78
C ARG A 57 -18.04 -10.09 -0.78
N ASP A 58 -19.01 -11.01 -0.81
CA ASP A 58 -20.22 -10.96 0.02
C ASP A 58 -19.89 -11.28 1.49
N ASN A 59 -18.90 -12.14 1.72
CA ASN A 59 -18.40 -12.49 3.05
C ASN A 59 -17.11 -11.73 3.47
N ALA A 60 -16.73 -10.69 2.72
CA ALA A 60 -15.57 -9.87 3.05
C ALA A 60 -15.89 -8.88 4.19
N VAL A 61 -15.03 -8.83 5.21
CA VAL A 61 -15.18 -7.93 6.36
C VAL A 61 -14.10 -6.86 6.30
N ARG A 62 -14.51 -5.60 6.20
CA ARG A 62 -13.60 -4.45 6.19
C ARG A 62 -12.99 -4.25 7.57
N LEU A 63 -11.68 -3.96 7.57
CA LEU A 63 -10.99 -3.61 8.80
C LEU A 63 -11.48 -2.23 9.27
N HIS A 64 -11.99 -2.16 10.50
CA HIS A 64 -12.45 -0.92 11.13
C HIS A 64 -11.37 -0.31 12.02
N THR A 65 -10.52 0.53 11.42
CA THR A 65 -9.47 1.28 12.13
C THR A 65 -9.27 2.65 11.51
N SER A 66 -8.82 3.61 12.32
CA SER A 66 -8.54 4.98 11.90
C SER A 66 -7.18 5.16 11.23
N THR A 67 -6.27 4.18 11.36
CA THR A 67 -4.86 4.34 10.97
C THR A 67 -4.47 3.60 9.70
N VAL A 68 -5.12 2.48 9.40
CA VAL A 68 -4.80 1.65 8.23
C VAL A 68 -6.09 1.20 7.52
N ARG A 69 -5.98 0.90 6.22
CA ARG A 69 -7.11 0.41 5.42
C ARG A 69 -6.85 -1.03 5.03
N GLY A 70 -7.88 -1.87 5.07
CA GLY A 70 -7.76 -3.28 4.68
C GLY A 70 -9.01 -4.08 4.93
N TYR A 71 -8.85 -5.40 4.94
CA TYR A 71 -9.86 -6.38 5.31
C TYR A 71 -9.42 -7.11 6.57
N GLU A 72 -10.33 -7.30 7.51
CA GLU A 72 -10.15 -8.22 8.63
C GLU A 72 -10.32 -9.67 8.16
N LYS A 73 -11.26 -9.88 7.23
CA LYS A 73 -11.52 -11.17 6.58
C LYS A 73 -11.73 -10.95 5.09
N LEU A 74 -10.97 -11.66 4.26
CA LEU A 74 -11.15 -11.68 2.80
C LEU A 74 -11.09 -13.14 2.31
N PRO A 75 -12.23 -13.84 2.27
CA PRO A 75 -12.26 -15.25 1.87
C PRO A 75 -11.94 -15.40 0.38
N ILE A 76 -11.12 -16.38 0.07
CA ILE A 76 -10.63 -16.70 -1.27
C ILE A 76 -10.80 -18.20 -1.50
N ALA A 77 -11.27 -18.57 -2.70
CA ALA A 77 -11.30 -19.95 -3.17
C ALA A 77 -10.43 -20.07 -4.43
N VAL A 78 -9.72 -21.19 -4.55
CA VAL A 78 -8.89 -21.54 -5.71
C VAL A 78 -9.65 -22.50 -6.61
#